data_AF-A0A7X5XXS8-F1
#
_entry.id   AF-A0A7X5XXS8-F1
#
_cell.length_a   1.000
_cell.length_b   1.000
_cell.length_c   1.000
_cell.angle_alpha   90.00
_cell.angle_beta   90.00
_cell.angle_gamma   90.00
#
_symmetry.space_group_name_H-M   'P 1'
#
loop_
_entity.id
_entity.type
_entity.pdbx_description
1 polymer ?
#
loop_
_entity_poly.entity_id
_entity_poly.type
_entity_poly.pdbx_seq_one_letter_code
_entity_poly.pdbx_strand_id
1 'polypeptide(L)'
;MIAPLPGPAPLRRRVSAALVLQPSLWPELVEAPRLTPSDYLRLRRVAARLSIAEAADRLVDSRADHRRAVAFLRRLETPGRTALYRSTIAHLLRAFPFDPDVYWQLAEEPPHRHPRICRGCGCSAHDRCGDGEGGACRWVEQDRCSACSRGGRTCA
;
A
#
# COMPACT_ATOMS: atom_id res chain seq x y z
N MET A 1 -24.25 37.05 82.86
CA MET A 1 -23.51 37.91 81.91
C MET A 1 -22.26 37.16 81.47
N ILE A 2 -21.85 37.33 80.21
CA ILE A 2 -20.58 36.98 79.55
C ILE A 2 -20.79 36.14 78.27
N ALA A 3 -20.74 36.90 77.18
CA ALA A 3 -20.34 36.68 75.78
C ALA A 3 -20.75 35.41 74.98
N PRO A 4 -21.32 35.59 73.76
CA PRO A 4 -21.40 34.52 72.77
C PRO A 4 -20.04 34.28 72.09
N LEU A 5 -19.77 33.01 71.75
CA LEU A 5 -18.58 32.55 71.05
C LEU A 5 -18.57 33.05 69.58
N PRO A 6 -17.40 33.41 69.03
CA PRO A 6 -17.28 33.82 67.63
C PRO A 6 -17.46 32.61 66.68
N GLY A 7 -18.33 32.77 65.69
CA GLY A 7 -18.51 31.78 64.62
C GLY A 7 -17.27 31.67 63.71
N PRO A 8 -17.03 30.50 63.09
CA PRO A 8 -15.87 30.30 62.23
C PRO A 8 -15.97 31.11 60.93
N ALA A 9 -14.84 31.71 60.54
CA ALA A 9 -14.67 32.42 59.27
C ALA A 9 -14.80 31.47 58.06
N PRO A 10 -15.25 31.95 56.88
CA PRO A 10 -15.37 31.09 55.71
C PRO A 10 -13.99 30.74 55.14
N LEU A 11 -13.78 29.43 54.95
CA LEU A 11 -12.63 28.90 54.23
C LEU A 11 -12.68 29.36 52.76
N ARG A 12 -11.72 30.21 52.36
CA ARG A 12 -11.50 30.52 50.94
C ARG A 12 -11.02 29.25 50.25
N ARG A 13 -11.91 28.63 49.47
CA ARG A 13 -11.59 27.53 48.57
C ARG A 13 -10.59 28.05 47.52
N ARG A 14 -9.35 27.57 47.56
CA ARG A 14 -8.42 27.75 46.43
C ARG A 14 -9.01 26.99 45.25
N VAL A 15 -9.37 27.71 44.20
CA VAL A 15 -9.72 27.09 42.92
C VAL A 15 -8.40 26.60 42.32
N SER A 16 -8.12 25.31 42.44
CA SER A 16 -7.07 24.67 41.65
C SER A 16 -7.47 24.81 40.18
N ALA A 17 -6.60 25.46 39.40
CA ALA A 17 -6.73 25.49 37.94
C ALA A 17 -6.83 24.04 37.45
N ALA A 18 -8.01 23.64 37.02
CA ALA A 18 -8.22 22.35 36.37
C ALA A 18 -7.33 22.34 35.13
N LEU A 19 -6.41 21.38 35.12
CA LEU A 19 -5.55 21.04 34.01
C LEU A 19 -6.37 21.07 32.71
N VAL A 20 -5.88 21.88 31.78
CA VAL A 20 -6.20 21.80 30.36
C VAL A 20 -6.03 20.34 29.93
N LEU A 21 -7.14 19.64 29.69
CA LEU A 21 -7.11 18.35 29.01
C LEU A 21 -6.68 18.63 27.56
N GLN A 22 -5.40 18.45 27.28
CA GLN A 22 -4.85 18.56 25.93
C GLN A 22 -5.43 17.41 25.07
N PRO A 23 -6.04 17.70 23.90
CA PRO A 23 -6.59 16.66 23.01
C PRO A 23 -5.55 15.84 22.22
N SER A 24 -4.25 15.99 22.46
CA SER A 24 -3.21 15.61 21.49
C SER A 24 -2.24 14.54 22.01
N LEU A 25 -2.75 13.34 22.29
CA LEU A 25 -1.94 12.15 22.57
C LEU A 25 -2.38 10.92 21.75
N TRP A 26 -2.98 11.16 20.59
CA TRP A 26 -3.09 10.12 19.57
C TRP A 26 -1.82 10.26 18.73
N PRO A 27 -0.86 9.31 18.77
CA PRO A 27 0.16 9.27 17.74
C PRO A 27 -0.60 9.24 16.42
N GLU A 28 -0.27 10.15 15.50
CA GLU A 28 -0.74 10.06 14.12
C GLU A 28 -0.58 8.59 13.73
N LEU A 29 -1.69 7.90 13.51
CA LEU A 29 -1.66 6.57 12.94
C LEU A 29 -0.97 6.77 11.60
N VAL A 30 0.35 6.51 11.55
CA VAL A 30 1.14 6.61 10.34
C VAL A 30 0.55 5.57 9.42
N GLU A 31 -0.42 6.00 8.62
CA GLU A 31 -1.14 5.10 7.76
C GLU A 31 -0.11 4.56 6.77
N ALA A 32 0.06 3.24 6.75
CA ALA A 32 1.11 2.61 5.95
C ALA A 32 1.03 3.15 4.51
N PRO A 33 2.15 3.60 3.91
CA PRO A 33 2.14 4.28 2.62
C PRO A 33 1.29 3.52 1.60
N ARG A 34 0.27 4.17 1.02
CA ARG A 34 -0.64 3.50 0.07
C ARG A 34 0.14 3.04 -1.16
N LEU A 35 -0.30 1.93 -1.75
CA LEU A 35 0.38 1.36 -2.91
C LEU A 35 0.20 2.30 -4.10
N THR A 36 1.30 2.68 -4.75
CA THR A 36 1.24 3.46 -5.99
C THR A 36 1.20 2.53 -7.20
N PRO A 37 0.81 3.02 -8.41
CA PRO A 37 0.92 2.24 -9.64
C PRO A 37 2.35 1.73 -9.92
N SER A 38 3.36 2.55 -9.62
CA SER A 38 4.77 2.16 -9.74
C SER A 38 5.14 1.05 -8.76
N ASP A 39 4.67 1.11 -7.50
CA ASP A 39 4.91 0.06 -6.51
C ASP A 39 4.23 -1.25 -6.91
N TYR A 40 3.02 -1.15 -7.49
CA TYR A 40 2.27 -2.30 -7.97
C TYR A 40 3.03 -3.04 -9.08
N LEU A 41 3.49 -2.34 -10.13
CA LEU A 41 4.27 -2.96 -11.20
C LEU A 41 5.56 -3.59 -10.67
N ARG A 42 6.28 -2.88 -9.78
CA ARG A 42 7.49 -3.40 -9.14
C ARG A 42 7.20 -4.68 -8.35
N LEU A 43 6.14 -4.69 -7.53
CA LEU A 43 5.76 -5.85 -6.73
C LEU A 43 5.43 -7.04 -7.61
N ARG A 44 4.65 -6.85 -8.68
CA ARG A 44 4.27 -7.92 -9.60
C ARG A 44 5.46 -8.50 -10.35
N ARG A 45 6.40 -7.64 -10.79
CA ARG A 45 7.65 -8.10 -11.40
C ARG A 45 8.52 -8.91 -10.43
N VAL A 46 8.68 -8.43 -9.19
CA VAL A 46 9.46 -9.12 -8.15
C VAL A 46 8.79 -10.42 -7.72
N ALA A 47 7.46 -10.44 -7.63
CA ALA A 47 6.66 -11.64 -7.38
C ALA A 47 6.90 -12.70 -8.47
N ALA A 48 6.94 -12.28 -9.73
CA ALA A 48 7.32 -13.11 -10.88
C ALA A 48 8.82 -13.49 -10.92
N ARG A 49 9.61 -13.05 -9.93
CA ARG A 49 11.06 -13.30 -9.79
C ARG A 49 11.89 -12.77 -10.96
N LEU A 50 11.48 -11.64 -11.53
CA LEU A 50 12.18 -11.03 -12.66
C LEU A 50 12.94 -9.78 -12.24
N SER A 51 14.16 -9.64 -12.72
CA SER A 51 14.83 -8.35 -12.81
C SER A 51 14.20 -7.48 -13.89
N ILE A 52 14.52 -6.19 -13.90
CA ILE A 52 14.10 -5.29 -14.98
C ILE A 52 14.70 -5.74 -16.33
N ALA A 53 15.93 -6.26 -16.33
CA ALA A 53 16.59 -6.73 -17.54
C ALA A 53 15.87 -7.94 -18.14
N GLU A 54 15.54 -8.94 -17.33
CA GLU A 54 14.81 -10.14 -17.78
C GLU A 54 13.38 -9.80 -18.21
N ALA A 55 12.72 -8.86 -17.55
CA ALA A 55 11.43 -8.37 -17.99
C ALA A 55 11.53 -7.63 -19.34
N ALA A 56 12.61 -6.88 -19.57
CA ALA A 56 12.87 -6.22 -20.85
C ALA A 56 13.14 -7.23 -21.98
N ASP A 57 13.89 -8.31 -21.71
CA ASP A 57 14.14 -9.39 -22.68
C ASP A 57 12.83 -10.03 -23.20
N ARG A 58 11.76 -10.01 -22.39
CA ARG A 58 10.45 -10.53 -22.79
C ARG A 58 9.61 -9.56 -23.62
N LEU A 59 9.99 -8.28 -23.69
CA LEU A 59 9.25 -7.26 -24.44
C LEU A 59 9.76 -7.09 -25.86
N VAL A 60 11.04 -7.37 -26.10
CA VAL A 60 11.73 -7.04 -27.35
C VAL A 60 12.75 -8.11 -27.72
N ASP A 61 12.86 -8.42 -29.01
CA ASP A 61 13.80 -9.42 -29.53
C ASP A 61 15.17 -8.82 -29.90
N SER A 62 15.27 -7.49 -29.96
CA SER A 62 16.44 -6.74 -30.44
C SER A 62 17.29 -6.20 -29.28
N ARG A 63 18.61 -6.40 -29.34
CA ARG A 63 19.56 -5.86 -28.34
C ARG A 63 19.57 -4.33 -28.31
N ALA A 64 19.32 -3.66 -29.43
CA ALA A 64 19.22 -2.20 -29.47
C ALA A 64 17.98 -1.71 -28.72
N ASP A 65 16.87 -2.43 -28.84
CA ASP A 65 15.61 -2.10 -28.18
C ASP A 65 15.58 -2.55 -26.71
N HIS A 66 16.40 -3.55 -26.33
CA HIS A 66 16.56 -3.99 -24.94
C HIS A 66 16.91 -2.84 -24.01
N ARG A 67 17.93 -2.03 -24.36
CA ARG A 67 18.32 -0.86 -23.54
C ARG A 67 17.17 0.13 -23.36
N ARG A 68 16.35 0.31 -24.40
CA ARG A 68 15.16 1.19 -24.35
C ARG A 68 14.07 0.58 -23.47
N ALA A 69 13.82 -0.72 -23.58
CA ALA A 69 12.86 -1.46 -22.75
C ALA A 69 13.26 -1.43 -21.26
N VAL A 70 14.54 -1.60 -20.93
CA VAL A 70 15.06 -1.44 -19.56
C VAL A 70 14.81 -0.03 -19.03
N ALA A 71 15.14 1.00 -19.81
CA ALA A 71 14.93 2.39 -19.40
C ALA A 71 13.45 2.71 -19.23
N PHE A 72 12.60 2.16 -20.09
CA PHE A 72 11.15 2.29 -20.02
C PHE A 72 10.57 1.65 -18.76
N LEU A 73 10.94 0.40 -18.44
CA LEU A 73 10.52 -0.28 -17.21
C LEU A 73 10.98 0.47 -15.94
N ARG A 74 12.23 0.95 -15.90
CA ARG A 74 12.72 1.78 -14.79
C ARG A 74 11.88 3.05 -14.60
N ARG A 75 11.47 3.67 -15.70
CA ARG A 75 10.63 4.88 -15.65
C ARG A 75 9.24 4.58 -15.12
N LEU A 76 8.62 3.46 -15.51
CA LEU A 76 7.32 3.04 -14.98
C LEU A 76 7.35 2.69 -13.49
N GLU A 77 8.47 2.16 -13.00
CA GLU A 77 8.64 1.83 -11.58
C GLU A 77 9.22 2.98 -10.75
N THR A 78 9.37 4.17 -11.33
CA THR A 78 9.79 5.36 -10.58
C THR A 78 8.59 5.94 -9.83
N PRO A 79 8.69 6.20 -8.52
CA PRO A 79 7.60 6.79 -7.74
C PRO A 79 7.04 8.08 -8.38
N GLY A 80 5.71 8.19 -8.37
CA GLY A 80 4.99 9.34 -8.95
C GLY A 80 4.91 9.33 -10.48
N ARG A 81 5.36 8.27 -11.16
CA ARG A 81 5.18 8.10 -12.61
C ARG A 81 4.03 7.15 -12.89
N THR A 82 3.21 7.55 -13.84
CA THR A 82 2.13 6.75 -14.42
C THR A 82 2.30 6.67 -15.93
N ALA A 83 1.84 5.58 -16.53
CA ALA A 83 1.76 5.47 -17.98
C ALA A 83 0.69 6.43 -18.50
N LEU A 84 0.93 6.94 -19.71
CA LEU A 84 -0.04 7.82 -20.39
C LEU A 84 -1.12 7.03 -21.13
N TYR A 85 -0.82 5.81 -21.57
CA TYR A 85 -1.69 5.06 -22.47
C TYR A 85 -2.00 3.66 -21.92
N ARG A 86 -3.28 3.27 -21.99
CA ARG A 86 -3.75 1.92 -21.62
C ARG A 86 -3.06 0.82 -22.43
N SER A 87 -2.81 1.06 -23.72
CA SER A 87 -2.11 0.12 -24.60
C SER A 87 -0.67 -0.16 -24.14
N THR A 88 0.02 0.85 -23.59
CA THR A 88 1.38 0.69 -23.03
C THR A 88 1.39 -0.30 -21.86
N ILE A 89 0.38 -0.22 -20.98
CA ILE A 89 0.23 -1.14 -19.85
C ILE A 89 -0.19 -2.52 -20.33
N ALA A 90 -1.17 -2.63 -21.23
CA ALA A 90 -1.58 -3.92 -21.78
C ALA A 90 -0.40 -4.67 -22.43
N HIS A 91 0.49 -3.96 -23.12
CA HIS A 91 1.69 -4.54 -23.73
C HIS A 91 2.69 -5.12 -22.71
N LEU A 92 2.69 -4.59 -21.49
CA LEU A 92 3.56 -5.03 -20.40
C LEU A 92 3.19 -6.42 -19.86
N LEU A 93 1.96 -6.89 -20.11
CA LEU A 93 1.53 -8.25 -19.76
C LEU A 93 2.39 -9.34 -20.40
N ARG A 94 3.08 -9.02 -21.49
CA ARG A 94 4.03 -9.92 -22.15
C ARG A 94 5.30 -10.14 -21.32
N ALA A 95 5.65 -9.21 -20.45
CA ALA A 95 6.82 -9.31 -19.59
C ALA A 95 6.56 -10.12 -18.31
N PHE A 96 5.47 -9.80 -17.61
CA PHE A 96 5.12 -10.45 -16.34
C PHE A 96 3.62 -10.31 -16.02
N PRO A 97 3.05 -11.21 -15.22
CA PRO A 97 1.63 -11.20 -14.91
C PRO A 97 1.25 -10.12 -13.90
N PHE A 98 0.23 -9.32 -14.24
CA PHE A 98 -0.45 -8.38 -13.37
C PHE A 98 -1.85 -8.07 -13.92
N ASP A 99 -2.67 -7.36 -13.17
CA ASP A 99 -3.98 -6.90 -13.60
C ASP A 99 -3.91 -5.43 -14.06
N PRO A 100 -4.13 -5.13 -15.35
CA PRO A 100 -4.15 -3.77 -15.87
C PRO A 100 -5.22 -2.89 -15.23
N ASP A 101 -6.36 -3.45 -14.84
CA ASP A 101 -7.44 -2.67 -14.24
C ASP A 101 -7.06 -2.23 -12.83
N VAL A 102 -6.39 -3.09 -12.06
CA VAL A 102 -5.79 -2.70 -10.77
C VAL A 102 -4.76 -1.58 -10.96
N TYR A 103 -3.91 -1.66 -11.99
CA TYR A 103 -2.96 -0.59 -12.29
C TYR A 103 -3.67 0.75 -12.54
N TRP A 104 -4.71 0.76 -13.38
CA TRP A 104 -5.44 1.98 -13.71
C TRP A 104 -6.27 2.50 -12.55
N GLN A 105 -6.86 1.62 -11.75
CA GLN A 105 -7.56 1.99 -10.52
C GLN A 105 -6.61 2.68 -9.54
N LEU A 106 -5.37 2.21 -9.38
CA LEU A 106 -4.38 2.91 -8.55
C LEU A 106 -3.93 4.25 -9.15
N ALA A 107 -3.97 4.40 -10.47
CA ALA A 107 -3.49 5.59 -11.17
C ALA A 107 -4.54 6.71 -11.28
N GLU A 108 -5.81 6.34 -11.43
CA GLU A 108 -6.90 7.26 -11.79
C GLU A 108 -7.90 7.48 -10.65
N GLU A 109 -8.10 6.47 -9.79
CA GLU A 109 -9.16 6.52 -8.77
C GLU A 109 -8.64 7.09 -7.44
N PRO A 110 -9.53 7.75 -6.66
CA PRO A 110 -9.18 8.21 -5.33
C PRO A 110 -8.88 7.03 -4.39
N PRO A 111 -8.07 7.25 -3.33
CA PRO A 111 -7.58 6.17 -2.45
C PRO A 111 -8.64 5.25 -1.84
N HIS A 112 -9.83 5.74 -1.54
CA HIS A 112 -10.91 4.93 -0.94
C HIS A 112 -11.53 3.93 -1.94
N ARG A 113 -11.28 4.11 -3.24
CA ARG A 113 -11.67 3.16 -4.28
C ARG A 113 -10.53 2.22 -4.66
N HIS A 114 -9.34 2.35 -4.07
CA HIS A 114 -8.23 1.43 -4.38
C HIS A 114 -8.57 0.02 -3.89
N PRO A 115 -8.25 -1.02 -4.68
CA PRO A 115 -8.52 -2.38 -4.26
C PRO A 115 -7.56 -2.76 -3.13
N ARG A 116 -7.94 -3.77 -2.35
CA ARG A 116 -7.03 -4.38 -1.38
C ARG A 116 -5.97 -5.17 -2.14
N ILE A 117 -4.70 -4.87 -1.88
CA ILE A 117 -3.55 -5.49 -2.55
C ILE A 117 -2.54 -6.00 -1.52
N CYS A 118 -2.01 -7.20 -1.73
CA CYS A 118 -1.00 -7.81 -0.87
C CYS A 118 0.33 -7.09 -1.04
N ARG A 119 0.92 -6.64 0.06
CA ARG A 119 2.20 -5.91 0.05
C ARG A 119 3.40 -6.80 -0.25
N GLY A 120 3.26 -8.12 -0.13
CA GLY A 120 4.32 -9.07 -0.42
C GLY A 120 4.46 -9.45 -1.90
N CYS A 121 3.36 -9.44 -2.66
CA CYS A 121 3.34 -10.00 -4.02
C CYS A 121 2.43 -9.24 -5.00
N GLY A 122 1.64 -8.26 -4.55
CA GLY A 122 0.76 -7.50 -5.42
C GLY A 122 -0.52 -8.24 -5.84
N CYS A 123 -0.92 -9.35 -5.20
CA CYS A 123 -2.22 -9.96 -5.51
C CYS A 123 -3.36 -9.09 -4.98
N SER A 124 -4.37 -8.89 -5.80
CA SER A 124 -5.68 -8.34 -5.46
C SER A 124 -6.66 -9.46 -5.08
N ALA A 125 -7.91 -9.10 -4.78
CA ALA A 125 -8.98 -10.08 -4.54
C ALA A 125 -9.39 -10.86 -5.80
N HIS A 126 -9.01 -10.38 -7.00
CA HIS A 126 -9.34 -11.03 -8.28
C HIS A 126 -8.23 -11.97 -8.78
N ASP A 127 -7.03 -11.87 -8.21
CA ASP A 127 -5.92 -12.79 -8.52
C ASP A 127 -6.12 -14.16 -7.85
N ARG A 128 -5.68 -15.23 -8.53
CA ARG A 128 -5.64 -16.56 -7.91
C ARG A 128 -4.34 -16.73 -7.15
N CYS A 129 -4.42 -17.24 -5.93
CA CYS A 129 -3.21 -17.52 -5.16
C CYS A 129 -2.52 -18.75 -5.74
N GLY A 130 -1.21 -18.66 -5.98
CA GLY A 130 -0.39 -19.79 -6.41
C GLY A 130 -0.03 -20.72 -5.24
N ASP A 131 -0.95 -20.96 -4.31
CA ASP A 131 -0.74 -21.80 -3.12
C ASP A 131 -1.08 -23.28 -3.37
N GLY A 132 -1.35 -23.66 -4.63
CA GLY A 132 -1.61 -25.03 -5.05
C GLY A 132 -3.06 -25.49 -4.90
N GLU A 133 -3.92 -24.70 -4.25
CA GLU A 133 -5.34 -25.04 -4.03
C GLU A 133 -6.26 -24.53 -5.16
N GLY A 134 -5.73 -23.76 -6.12
CA GLY A 134 -6.46 -23.30 -7.31
C GLY A 134 -7.54 -22.24 -7.06
N GLY A 135 -7.71 -21.80 -5.81
CA GLY A 135 -8.68 -20.79 -5.40
C GLY A 135 -8.21 -19.34 -5.53
N ALA A 136 -9.17 -18.41 -5.42
CA ALA A 136 -8.86 -16.99 -5.26
C ALA A 136 -8.01 -16.75 -3.99
N CYS A 137 -7.16 -15.74 -4.01
CA CYS A 137 -6.37 -15.41 -2.83
C CYS A 137 -7.24 -15.15 -1.60
N ARG A 138 -7.05 -15.95 -0.54
CA ARG A 138 -7.61 -15.65 0.78
C ARG A 138 -6.71 -14.62 1.48
N TRP A 139 -7.32 -13.65 2.12
CA TRP A 139 -6.61 -12.70 2.98
C TRP A 139 -6.38 -13.27 4.38
N VAL A 140 -5.15 -13.22 4.86
CA VAL A 140 -4.74 -13.67 6.20
C VAL A 140 -4.59 -12.49 7.15
N GLU A 141 -4.05 -11.37 6.66
CA GLU A 141 -3.92 -10.10 7.38
C GLU A 141 -4.39 -8.95 6.46
N GLN A 142 -4.50 -7.72 6.99
CA GLN A 142 -5.01 -6.55 6.26
C GLN A 142 -4.33 -6.36 4.90
N ASP A 143 -3.05 -6.66 4.79
CA ASP A 143 -2.21 -6.41 3.61
C ASP A 143 -1.42 -7.65 3.17
N ARG A 144 -1.85 -8.85 3.59
CA ARG A 144 -1.17 -10.13 3.32
C ARG A 144 -2.13 -11.23 2.86
N CYS A 145 -1.81 -11.86 1.73
CA CYS A 145 -2.55 -13.01 1.20
C CYS A 145 -2.02 -14.36 1.73
N SER A 146 -2.79 -15.43 1.52
CA SER A 146 -2.47 -16.81 1.91
C SER A 146 -1.13 -17.28 1.35
N ALA A 147 -0.85 -17.00 0.07
CA ALA A 147 0.41 -17.37 -0.55
C ALA A 147 1.62 -16.74 0.17
N CYS A 148 1.55 -15.45 0.52
CA CYS A 148 2.62 -14.78 1.26
C CYS A 148 2.74 -15.21 2.72
N SER A 149 1.64 -15.57 3.38
CA SER A 149 1.68 -16.09 4.76
C SER A 149 2.44 -17.42 4.87
N ARG A 150 2.42 -18.24 3.81
CA ARG A 150 3.11 -19.53 3.71
C ARG A 150 4.55 -19.42 3.19
N GLY A 151 5.09 -18.19 3.05
CA GLY A 151 6.43 -17.94 2.51
C GLY A 151 6.53 -17.88 0.98
N GLY A 152 5.41 -18.09 0.26
CA GLY A 152 5.33 -17.88 -1.18
C GLY A 152 5.33 -16.39 -1.57
N ARG A 153 5.55 -16.08 -2.85
CA ARG A 153 5.51 -14.69 -3.36
C ARG A 153 4.86 -14.56 -4.75
N THR A 154 4.06 -15.54 -5.15
CA THR A 154 3.51 -15.64 -6.53
C THR A 154 2.00 -15.81 -6.52
N CYS A 155 1.32 -15.12 -7.44
CA CYS A 155 -0.06 -15.37 -7.84
C CYS A 155 -0.16 -15.53 -9.36
N ALA A 156 -1.23 -16.17 -9.78
CA ALA A 156 -1.57 -16.42 -11.18
C ALA A 156 -2.80 -15.58 -11.59
#